data_AF-A0A165EY50-F1
#
_entry.id   AF-A0A165EY50-F1
#
_cell.length_a   1.000
_cell.length_b   1.000
_cell.length_c   1.000
_cell.angle_alpha   90.00
_cell.angle_beta   90.00
_cell.angle_gamma   90.00
#
_symmetry.space_group_name_H-M   'P 1'
#
loop_
_entity.id
_entity.type
_entity.pdbx_description
1 polymer ?
#
loop_
_entity_poly.entity_id
_entity_poly.type
_entity_poly.pdbx_seq_one_letter_code
_entity_poly.pdbx_strand_id
1 'polypeptide(L)'
;MDIAEGLRYLHSKGVAWNDGHFCNMLLTEDLRIVLCDFGISSCPALNIPTSVLPGDLWRSPRPEPGTPRQDVFALATAAFVLLMGRWPHLKSFEVKLDDIEMVYGRHLRGEWDRGLLAVPGCRTLGEVLLRCWRGDYVGIDSILAAVVEACELCKRRLA
;
A
#
# COMPACT_ATOMS: atom_id res chain seq x y z
N MET A 1 10.72 2.47 2.24
CA MET A 1 11.12 3.13 0.98
C MET A 1 11.16 2.13 -0.16
N ASP A 2 11.82 0.99 0.03
CA ASP A 2 12.04 -0.06 -0.98
C ASP A 2 10.79 -0.48 -1.78
N ILE A 3 9.65 -0.73 -1.13
CA ILE A 3 8.40 -1.09 -1.82
C ILE A 3 8.02 -0.01 -2.84
N ALA A 4 8.05 1.27 -2.43
CA ALA A 4 7.67 2.38 -3.29
C ALA A 4 8.68 2.61 -4.43
N GLU A 5 9.96 2.36 -4.19
CA GLU A 5 11.01 2.42 -5.23
C GLU A 5 10.84 1.30 -6.26
N GLY A 6 10.54 0.08 -5.83
CA GLY A 6 10.22 -1.05 -6.70
C GLY A 6 8.99 -0.77 -7.56
N LEU A 7 7.91 -0.28 -6.94
CA LEU A 7 6.70 0.14 -7.66
C LEU A 7 6.99 1.25 -8.67
N ARG A 8 7.82 2.24 -8.32
CA ARG A 8 8.25 3.29 -9.25
C ARG A 8 8.95 2.71 -10.48
N TYR A 9 9.85 1.75 -10.27
CA TYR A 9 10.50 1.08 -11.39
C TYR A 9 9.48 0.36 -12.29
N LEU A 10 8.57 -0.42 -11.71
CA LEU A 10 7.54 -1.15 -12.47
C LEU A 10 6.61 -0.19 -13.24
N HIS A 11 6.09 0.83 -12.58
CA HIS A 11 5.20 1.82 -13.19
C HIS A 11 5.90 2.58 -14.32
N SER A 12 7.21 2.86 -14.21
CA SER A 12 8.01 3.46 -15.28
C SER A 12 8.13 2.58 -16.53
N LYS A 13 7.89 1.27 -16.40
CA LYS A 13 7.83 0.30 -17.49
C LYS A 13 6.40 0.03 -17.97
N GLY A 14 5.41 0.74 -17.44
CA GLY A 14 4.00 0.52 -17.72
C GLY A 14 3.48 -0.81 -17.16
N VAL A 15 4.12 -1.34 -16.11
CA VAL A 15 3.72 -2.58 -15.42
C VAL A 15 3.04 -2.21 -14.11
N ALA A 16 1.79 -2.63 -13.90
CA ALA A 16 1.13 -2.61 -12.59
C ALA A 16 1.31 -3.99 -11.94
N TRP A 17 1.78 -4.02 -10.69
CA TRP A 17 2.11 -5.28 -10.00
C TRP A 17 0.86 -6.07 -9.61
N ASN A 18 -0.16 -5.36 -9.13
CA ASN A 18 -1.48 -5.81 -8.68
C ASN A 18 -1.52 -6.76 -7.47
N ASP A 19 -0.40 -7.36 -7.08
CA ASP A 19 -0.35 -8.39 -6.01
C ASP A 19 0.47 -8.01 -4.78
N GLY A 20 0.34 -6.76 -4.35
CA GLY A 20 1.09 -6.24 -3.22
C GLY A 20 0.62 -6.78 -1.87
N HIS A 21 1.10 -7.97 -1.50
CA HIS A 21 0.89 -8.54 -0.16
C HIS A 21 2.19 -9.07 0.44
N PHE A 22 2.23 -9.27 1.75
CA PHE A 22 3.48 -9.62 2.46
C PHE A 22 4.17 -10.90 1.95
N CYS A 23 3.44 -11.92 1.51
CA CYS A 23 4.09 -13.12 0.95
C CYS A 23 4.86 -12.85 -0.36
N ASN A 24 4.59 -11.73 -1.03
CA ASN A 24 5.27 -11.31 -2.26
C ASN A 24 6.27 -10.16 -2.00
N MET A 25 6.54 -9.83 -0.74
CA MET A 25 7.53 -8.85 -0.30
C MET A 25 8.64 -9.56 0.46
N LEU A 26 9.67 -9.98 -0.26
CA LEU A 26 10.78 -10.74 0.31
C LEU A 26 11.75 -9.82 1.01
N LEU A 27 12.26 -10.25 2.16
CA LEU A 27 13.29 -9.53 2.91
C LEU A 27 14.65 -10.18 2.66
N THR A 28 15.62 -9.40 2.19
CA THR A 28 17.01 -9.85 2.02
C THR A 28 17.76 -9.83 3.36
N GLU A 29 18.95 -10.45 3.39
CA GLU A 29 19.85 -10.41 4.54
C GLU A 29 20.21 -8.97 4.95
N ASP A 30 20.39 -8.08 3.99
CA ASP A 30 20.66 -6.65 4.20
C ASP A 30 19.42 -5.81 4.56
N LEU A 31 18.31 -6.45 4.96
CA LEU A 31 17.04 -5.80 5.29
C LEU A 31 16.46 -4.96 4.15
N ARG A 32 16.68 -5.37 2.90
CA ARG A 32 16.08 -4.76 1.72
C ARG A 32 14.83 -5.52 1.32
N ILE A 33 13.80 -4.81 0.87
CA ILE A 33 12.58 -5.45 0.35
C ILE A 33 12.70 -5.66 -1.17
N VAL A 34 12.44 -6.88 -1.61
CA VAL A 34 12.36 -7.28 -3.02
C VAL A 34 10.92 -7.70 -3.33
N LEU A 35 10.36 -7.13 -4.39
CA LEU A 35 9.01 -7.49 -4.87
C LEU A 35 9.12 -8.73 -5.77
N CYS A 36 8.28 -9.72 -5.53
CA CYS A 36 8.22 -10.94 -6.34
C CYS A 36 6.79 -11.26 -6.79
N ASP A 37 6.65 -12.36 -7.54
CA ASP A 37 5.40 -12.85 -8.12
C ASP A 37 4.63 -11.83 -8.97
N PHE A 38 4.72 -12.00 -10.29
CA PHE A 38 4.09 -11.12 -11.28
C PHE A 38 2.92 -11.81 -11.99
N GLY A 39 2.41 -12.93 -11.43
CA GLY A 39 1.39 -13.76 -12.08
C GLY A 39 0.07 -13.05 -12.39
N ILE A 40 -0.25 -11.98 -11.66
CA ILE A 40 -1.44 -11.13 -11.87
C ILE A 40 -1.10 -9.70 -12.29
N SER A 41 0.16 -9.43 -12.58
CA SER A 41 0.58 -8.12 -13.09
C SER A 41 -0.03 -7.83 -14.45
N SER A 42 -0.21 -6.55 -14.75
CA SER A 42 -0.75 -6.11 -16.04
C SER A 42 0.18 -5.13 -16.73
N CYS A 43 0.16 -5.16 -18.06
CA CYS A 43 0.95 -4.28 -18.89
C CYS A 43 0.16 -3.97 -20.17
N PRO A 44 -0.53 -2.80 -20.24
CA PRO A 44 -1.32 -2.41 -21.39
C PRO A 44 -0.52 -2.37 -22.70
N ALA A 45 0.75 -1.92 -22.64
CA ALA A 45 1.63 -1.84 -23.80
C ALA A 45 1.93 -3.22 -24.44
N LEU A 46 1.82 -4.29 -23.66
CA LEU A 46 2.03 -5.67 -24.11
C LEU A 46 0.71 -6.44 -24.27
N ASN A 47 -0.45 -5.77 -24.13
CA ASN A 47 -1.78 -6.39 -24.10
C ASN A 47 -1.91 -7.50 -23.03
N ILE A 48 -1.24 -7.33 -21.89
CA ILE A 48 -1.35 -8.24 -20.74
C ILE A 48 -2.40 -7.67 -19.78
N PRO A 49 -3.61 -8.26 -19.69
CA PRO A 49 -4.65 -7.80 -18.78
C PRO A 49 -4.35 -8.23 -17.35
N THR A 50 -5.01 -7.60 -16.37
CA THR A 50 -5.06 -8.13 -15.00
C THR A 50 -5.95 -9.38 -15.01
N SER A 51 -5.42 -10.52 -14.56
CA SER A 51 -6.09 -11.83 -14.65
C SER A 51 -6.98 -12.13 -13.44
N VAL A 52 -6.62 -11.63 -12.25
CA VAL A 52 -7.29 -11.93 -10.96
C VAL A 52 -7.17 -10.70 -10.05
N LEU A 53 -8.12 -10.54 -9.13
CA LEU A 53 -8.04 -9.53 -8.07
C LEU A 53 -7.35 -10.11 -6.82
N PRO A 54 -6.49 -9.34 -6.14
CA PRO A 54 -5.82 -9.79 -4.92
C PRO A 54 -6.81 -10.06 -3.78
N GLY A 55 -6.35 -10.70 -2.70
CA GLY A 55 -7.16 -10.96 -1.51
C GLY A 55 -7.74 -9.69 -0.89
N ASP A 56 -8.92 -9.78 -0.28
CA ASP A 56 -9.75 -8.61 0.08
C ASP A 56 -9.11 -7.63 1.07
N LEU A 57 -8.20 -8.09 1.94
CA LEU A 57 -7.43 -7.21 2.83
C LEU A 57 -6.46 -6.28 2.07
N TRP A 58 -5.99 -6.73 0.91
CA TRP A 58 -5.01 -6.03 0.07
C TRP A 58 -5.66 -5.31 -1.11
N ARG A 59 -6.93 -5.63 -1.39
CA ARG A 59 -7.66 -5.13 -2.55
C ARG A 59 -8.13 -3.69 -2.34
N SER A 60 -7.81 -2.84 -3.31
CA SER A 60 -8.43 -1.52 -3.43
C SER A 60 -9.94 -1.70 -3.62
N PRO A 61 -10.80 -0.95 -2.90
CA PRO A 61 -12.25 -1.03 -3.09
C PRO A 61 -12.71 -0.50 -4.46
N ARG A 62 -11.81 0.19 -5.17
CA ARG A 62 -12.02 0.67 -6.54
C ARG A 62 -10.79 0.25 -7.35
N PRO A 63 -10.64 -1.04 -7.69
CA PRO A 63 -9.54 -1.48 -8.53
C PRO A 63 -9.79 -0.94 -9.95
N GLU A 64 -8.75 -0.45 -10.59
CA GLU A 64 -8.82 0.02 -11.96
C GLU A 64 -7.76 -0.74 -12.76
N PRO A 65 -8.18 -1.66 -13.65
CA PRO A 65 -7.24 -2.49 -14.41
C PRO A 65 -6.25 -1.63 -15.20
N GLY A 66 -4.99 -2.05 -15.19
CA GLY A 66 -3.93 -1.37 -15.93
C GLY A 66 -3.48 -0.04 -15.32
N THR A 67 -3.90 0.30 -14.09
CA THR A 67 -3.41 1.50 -13.39
C THR A 67 -2.63 1.16 -12.12
N PRO A 68 -1.73 2.06 -11.68
CA PRO A 68 -1.02 1.96 -10.39
C PRO A 68 -1.90 1.89 -9.14
N ARG A 69 -3.22 2.08 -9.24
CA ARG A 69 -4.10 2.32 -8.08
C ARG A 69 -4.10 1.17 -7.09
N GLN A 70 -4.14 -0.07 -7.59
CA GLN A 70 -4.09 -1.26 -6.75
C GLN A 70 -2.76 -1.33 -5.97
N ASP A 71 -1.65 -1.03 -6.62
CA ASP A 71 -0.32 -1.04 -6.00
C ASP A 71 -0.16 0.03 -4.92
N VAL A 72 -0.68 1.25 -5.18
CA VAL A 72 -0.68 2.35 -4.22
C VAL A 72 -1.48 2.01 -2.98
N PHE A 73 -2.63 1.36 -3.16
CA PHE A 73 -3.46 0.91 -2.05
C PHE A 73 -2.72 -0.14 -1.21
N ALA A 74 -2.17 -1.17 -1.87
CA ALA A 74 -1.41 -2.24 -1.24
C ALA A 74 -0.18 -1.72 -0.47
N LEU A 75 0.57 -0.78 -1.05
CA LEU A 75 1.69 -0.10 -0.38
C LEU A 75 1.25 0.57 0.92
N ALA A 76 0.12 1.29 0.90
CA ALA A 76 -0.38 1.99 2.07
C ALA A 76 -0.86 1.02 3.16
N THR A 77 -1.51 -0.06 2.77
CA THR A 77 -1.91 -1.13 3.69
C THR A 77 -0.70 -1.80 4.32
N ALA A 78 0.33 -2.16 3.54
CA ALA A 78 1.56 -2.75 4.06
C ALA A 78 2.26 -1.81 5.05
N ALA A 79 2.45 -0.54 4.68
CA ALA A 79 3.06 0.47 5.55
C ALA A 79 2.26 0.66 6.85
N PHE A 80 0.94 0.74 6.77
CA PHE A 80 0.08 0.86 7.94
C PHE A 80 0.27 -0.33 8.89
N VAL A 81 0.22 -1.56 8.37
CA VAL A 81 0.33 -2.78 9.18
C VAL A 81 1.68 -2.88 9.87
N LEU A 82 2.77 -2.56 9.15
CA LEU A 82 4.12 -2.55 9.69
C LEU A 82 4.30 -1.51 10.80
N LEU A 83 3.68 -0.33 10.68
CA LEU A 83 3.80 0.76 11.66
C LEU A 83 2.88 0.59 12.87
N MET A 84 1.69 0.03 12.66
CA MET A 84 0.68 -0.10 13.72
C MET A 84 0.76 -1.44 14.46
N GLY A 85 1.41 -2.45 13.88
CA GLY A 85 1.44 -3.80 14.45
C GLY A 85 0.07 -4.51 14.41
N ARG A 86 -0.79 -4.12 13.47
CA ARG A 86 -2.16 -4.64 13.33
C ARG A 86 -2.74 -4.30 11.95
N TRP A 87 -3.76 -5.05 11.55
CA TRP A 87 -4.56 -4.72 10.37
C TRP A 87 -5.43 -3.47 10.56
N PRO A 88 -5.77 -2.75 9.46
CA PRO A 88 -6.77 -1.69 9.51
C PRO A 88 -8.05 -2.16 10.19
N HIS A 89 -8.59 -1.35 11.10
CA HIS A 89 -9.80 -1.61 11.90
C HIS A 89 -9.75 -2.80 12.87
N LEU A 90 -8.67 -3.58 12.89
CA LEU A 90 -8.48 -4.70 13.83
C LEU A 90 -7.65 -4.28 15.03
N LYS A 91 -7.38 -5.22 15.94
CA LYS A 91 -6.56 -5.02 17.15
C LYS A 91 -5.24 -5.78 17.14
N SER A 92 -5.03 -6.71 16.20
CA SER A 92 -3.84 -7.55 16.12
C SER A 92 -3.55 -7.95 14.66
N PHE A 93 -2.53 -8.79 14.47
CA PHE A 93 -2.20 -9.45 13.20
C PHE A 93 -3.06 -10.68 12.88
N GLU A 94 -3.73 -11.23 13.89
CA GLU A 94 -4.61 -12.38 13.71
C GLU A 94 -5.88 -11.93 12.99
N VAL A 95 -6.24 -12.65 11.92
CA VAL A 95 -7.36 -12.32 11.05
C VAL A 95 -8.30 -13.52 11.00
N LYS A 96 -9.57 -13.30 11.33
CA LYS A 96 -10.65 -14.25 11.09
C LYS A 96 -11.36 -13.93 9.78
N LEU A 97 -12.12 -14.89 9.23
CA LEU A 97 -12.86 -14.68 7.99
C LEU A 97 -13.81 -13.47 8.07
N ASP A 98 -14.56 -13.35 9.17
CA ASP A 98 -15.47 -12.22 9.39
C ASP A 98 -14.74 -10.87 9.49
N ASP A 99 -13.47 -10.87 9.94
CA ASP A 99 -12.64 -9.67 9.99
C ASP A 99 -12.31 -9.17 8.57
N ILE A 100 -12.04 -10.09 7.63
CA ILE A 100 -11.75 -9.76 6.23
C ILE A 100 -12.96 -9.04 5.61
N GLU A 101 -14.14 -9.62 5.75
CA GLU A 101 -15.38 -9.04 5.20
C GLU A 101 -15.69 -7.70 5.85
N MET A 102 -15.54 -7.57 7.17
CA MET A 102 -15.75 -6.31 7.88
C MET A 102 -14.77 -5.23 7.38
N VAL A 103 -13.48 -5.52 7.31
CA VAL A 103 -12.45 -4.56 6.87
C VAL A 103 -12.71 -4.13 5.43
N TYR A 104 -12.95 -5.08 4.53
CA TYR A 104 -13.23 -4.79 3.14
C TYR A 104 -14.53 -3.98 2.96
N GLY A 105 -15.58 -4.33 3.70
CA GLY A 105 -16.84 -3.58 3.74
C GLY A 105 -16.66 -2.13 4.19
N ARG A 106 -15.80 -1.87 5.18
CA ARG A 106 -15.42 -0.50 5.59
C ARG A 106 -14.69 0.24 4.48
N HIS A 107 -13.73 -0.40 3.81
CA HIS A 107 -13.01 0.20 2.68
C HIS A 107 -13.95 0.55 1.52
N LEU A 108 -14.93 -0.30 1.19
CA LEU A 108 -15.95 -0.03 0.17
C LEU A 108 -16.77 1.23 0.50
N ARG A 109 -17.03 1.49 1.78
CA ARG A 109 -17.73 2.71 2.26
C ARG A 109 -16.80 3.92 2.40
N GLY A 110 -15.51 3.79 2.10
CA GLY A 110 -14.51 4.85 2.29
C GLY A 110 -14.19 5.12 3.76
N GLU A 111 -14.46 4.16 4.64
CA GLU A 111 -14.10 4.22 6.06
C GLU A 111 -12.66 3.74 6.25
N TRP A 112 -11.75 4.70 6.30
CA TRP A 112 -10.31 4.44 6.47
C TRP A 112 -9.90 4.49 7.94
N ASP A 113 -9.02 3.56 8.34
CA ASP A 113 -8.44 3.56 9.68
C ASP A 113 -7.55 4.81 9.86
N ARG A 114 -7.79 5.56 10.94
CA ARG A 114 -7.09 6.81 11.24
C ARG A 114 -6.08 6.68 12.38
N GLY A 115 -5.83 5.47 12.86
CA GLY A 115 -4.99 5.18 14.04
C GLY A 115 -3.60 5.80 13.95
N LEU A 116 -2.98 5.77 12.76
CA LEU A 116 -1.64 6.34 12.56
C LEU A 116 -1.59 7.86 12.75
N LEU A 117 -2.71 8.58 12.61
CA LEU A 117 -2.78 10.03 12.89
C LEU A 117 -2.62 10.36 14.38
N ALA A 118 -2.93 9.40 15.26
CA ALA A 118 -2.82 9.53 16.70
C ALA A 118 -1.43 9.10 17.22
N VAL A 119 -0.61 8.45 16.39
CA VAL A 119 0.74 8.00 16.78
C VAL A 119 1.70 9.20 16.72
N PRO A 120 2.37 9.55 17.83
CA PRO A 120 3.38 10.60 17.85
C PRO A 120 4.46 10.38 16.79
N GLY A 121 4.84 11.45 16.07
CA GLY A 121 5.81 11.38 14.97
C GLY A 121 5.27 10.83 13.64
N CYS A 122 4.14 10.12 13.65
CA CYS A 122 3.61 9.46 12.43
C CYS A 122 2.43 10.19 11.77
N ARG A 123 1.95 11.31 12.34
CA ARG A 123 0.78 12.03 11.81
C ARG A 123 0.88 12.33 10.32
N THR A 124 1.95 12.98 9.88
CA THR A 124 2.14 13.35 8.46
C THR A 124 2.17 12.12 7.57
N LEU A 125 2.85 11.05 8.00
CA LEU A 125 2.87 9.79 7.26
C LEU A 125 1.46 9.16 7.19
N GLY A 126 0.69 9.22 8.28
CA GLY A 126 -0.70 8.79 8.30
C GLY A 126 -1.60 9.57 7.32
N GLU A 127 -1.37 10.87 7.14
CA GLU A 127 -2.06 11.66 6.12
C GLU A 127 -1.71 11.20 4.71
N VAL A 128 -0.44 10.86 4.46
CA VAL A 128 0.01 10.27 3.18
C VAL A 128 -0.69 8.94 2.93
N LEU A 129 -0.70 8.02 3.91
CA LEU A 129 -1.33 6.70 3.73
C LEU A 129 -2.85 6.80 3.49
N LEU A 130 -3.53 7.73 4.17
CA LEU A 130 -4.96 8.00 3.95
C LEU A 130 -5.24 8.47 2.51
N ARG A 131 -4.38 9.34 1.97
CA ARG A 131 -4.47 9.82 0.58
C ARG A 131 -4.22 8.69 -0.42
N CYS A 132 -3.29 7.78 -0.12
CA CYS A 132 -3.07 6.58 -0.92
C CYS A 132 -4.32 5.70 -0.98
N TRP A 133 -4.96 5.40 0.16
CA TRP A 133 -6.18 4.58 0.19
C TRP A 133 -7.36 5.22 -0.57
N ARG A 134 -7.49 6.55 -0.53
CA ARG A 134 -8.53 7.27 -1.29
C ARG A 134 -8.29 7.26 -2.79
N GLY A 135 -7.03 7.14 -3.20
CA GLY A 135 -6.58 7.31 -4.58
C GLY A 135 -6.36 8.77 -4.95
N ASP A 136 -5.92 9.60 -3.99
CA ASP A 136 -5.70 11.04 -4.19
C ASP A 136 -4.36 11.35 -4.90
N TYR A 137 -3.54 10.32 -5.15
CA TYR A 137 -2.26 10.45 -5.85
C TYR A 137 -2.38 9.95 -7.28
N VAL A 138 -1.81 10.71 -8.21
CA VAL A 138 -1.80 10.40 -9.66
C VAL A 138 -0.73 9.36 -10.00
N GLY A 139 0.31 9.22 -9.18
CA GLY A 139 1.39 8.27 -9.41
C GLY A 139 2.37 8.16 -8.24
N ILE A 140 3.23 7.14 -8.31
CA ILE A 140 4.14 6.75 -7.24
C ILE A 140 5.22 7.78 -6.90
N ASP A 141 5.63 8.63 -7.85
CA ASP A 141 6.60 9.71 -7.60
C ASP A 141 6.06 10.74 -6.59
N SER A 142 4.79 11.11 -6.72
CA SER A 142 4.13 12.03 -5.78
C SER A 142 3.99 11.44 -4.38
N ILE A 143 3.86 10.11 -4.28
CA ILE A 143 3.81 9.39 -3.01
C ILE A 143 5.20 9.36 -2.38
N LEU A 144 6.24 9.03 -3.14
CA LEU A 144 7.62 9.02 -2.67
C LEU A 144 8.03 10.38 -2.11
N ALA A 145 7.74 11.46 -2.83
CA ALA A 145 8.01 12.82 -2.35
C ALA A 145 7.31 13.11 -1.01
N ALA A 146 6.02 12.77 -0.90
CA ALA A 146 5.25 12.95 0.31
C ALA A 146 5.75 12.10 1.49
N VAL A 147 6.18 10.86 1.25
CA VAL A 147 6.76 9.98 2.27
C VAL A 147 8.10 10.54 2.77
N VAL A 148 8.97 10.99 1.87
CA VAL A 148 10.26 11.60 2.24
C VAL A 148 10.04 12.83 3.09
N GLU A 149 9.14 13.73 2.67
CA GLU A 149 8.79 14.93 3.43
C GLU A 149 8.24 14.58 4.83
N ALA A 150 7.34 13.61 4.91
CA ALA A 150 6.79 13.13 6.19
C ALA A 150 7.88 12.58 7.12
N CYS A 151 8.83 11.80 6.59
CA CYS A 151 9.94 11.27 7.36
C CYS A 151 10.88 12.38 7.87
N GLU A 152 11.18 13.39 7.05
CA GLU A 152 12.02 14.53 7.47
C GLU A 152 11.35 15.38 8.55
N LEU A 153 10.04 15.63 8.44
CA LEU A 153 9.27 16.33 9.47
C LEU A 153 9.23 15.56 10.80
N CYS A 154 9.18 14.23 10.74
CA CYS A 154 9.25 13.38 11.93
C CYS A 154 10.61 13.54 12.64
N LYS A 155 11.72 13.43 11.90
CA LYS A 155 13.08 13.58 12.44
C LYS A 155 13.28 14.92 13.14
N ARG A 156 12.80 16.02 12.54
CA ARG A 156 12.92 17.38 13.11
C ARG A 156 12.12 17.60 14.40
N ARG A 157 11.10 16.79 14.68
CA ARG A 157 10.29 16.88 15.91
C ARG A 157 10.85 16.05 17.06
N LEU A 158 11.80 15.17 16.77
CA LEU A 158 12.46 14.30 17.75
C LEU A 158 13.87 14.83 18.14
N ALA A 159 14.35 15.87 17.46
CA ALA A 159 15.58 16.60 17.76
C ALA A 159 15.26 17.86 18.59
#